data_AF-A0A1E5CUQ4-F1
#
_entry.id   AF-A0A1E5CUQ4-F1
#
_cell.length_a   1.000
_cell.length_b   1.000
_cell.length_c   1.000
_cell.angle_alpha   90.00
_cell.angle_beta   90.00
_cell.angle_gamma   90.00
#
_symmetry.space_group_name_H-M   'P 1'
#
loop_
_entity.id
_entity.type
_entity.pdbx_description
1 polymer ?
#
loop_
_entity_poly.entity_id
_entity_poly.type
_entity_poly.pdbx_seq_one_letter_code
_entity_poly.pdbx_strand_id
1 'polypeptide(L)'
;MQSGTLRDYSEDMYKFYFEIGEYQEVGLGVLSAFVGELHSKLILHLEFGYEVTMPIQCIPETVRLLSQENIAIYQIVRGEKTKEKWR
;
A
#
# COMPACT_ATOMS: atom_id res chain seq x y z
N MET A 1 30.05 -4.59 6.23
CA MET A 1 28.77 -4.03 6.70
C MET A 1 28.79 -2.53 6.47
N GLN A 2 28.12 -2.04 5.41
CA GLN A 2 27.85 -0.61 5.29
C GLN A 2 26.56 -0.31 6.06
N SER A 3 26.74 0.20 7.26
CA SER A 3 25.70 0.84 8.07
C SER A 3 25.69 2.32 7.69
N GLY A 4 24.55 2.88 7.27
CA GLY A 4 24.43 4.34 7.13
C GLY A 4 23.41 4.89 6.14
N THR A 5 22.88 4.10 5.20
CA THR A 5 21.84 4.56 4.27
C THR A 5 20.69 3.57 4.28
N LEU A 6 19.44 4.06 4.35
CA LEU A 6 18.27 3.24 4.02
C LEU A 6 18.59 2.54 2.70
N ARG A 7 18.55 1.21 2.69
CA ARG A 7 18.64 0.47 1.43
C ARG A 7 17.56 1.05 0.52
N ASP A 8 17.95 1.39 -0.69
CA ASP A 8 17.02 1.88 -1.69
C ASP A 8 16.11 0.72 -2.10
N TYR A 9 14.91 0.68 -1.52
CA TYR A 9 13.85 -0.24 -1.87
C TYR A 9 12.80 0.46 -2.74
N SER A 10 13.09 1.66 -3.27
CA SER A 10 12.10 2.48 -3.99
C SER A 10 11.56 1.80 -5.24
N GLU A 11 12.35 0.93 -5.86
CA GLU A 11 11.94 0.20 -7.06
C GLU A 11 11.31 -1.16 -6.77
N ASP A 12 11.55 -1.72 -5.58
CA ASP A 12 11.10 -3.07 -5.24
C ASP A 12 9.62 -3.07 -4.86
N MET A 13 8.82 -3.78 -5.65
CA MET A 13 7.38 -3.92 -5.41
C MET A 13 7.09 -5.08 -4.45
N TYR A 14 6.19 -4.87 -3.50
CA TYR A 14 5.71 -5.90 -2.58
C TYR A 14 4.19 -5.89 -2.55
N LYS A 15 3.60 -7.06 -2.31
CA LYS A 15 2.18 -7.14 -1.92
C LYS A 15 2.01 -6.65 -0.49
N PHE A 16 0.97 -5.87 -0.25
CA PHE A 16 0.57 -5.43 1.07
C PHE A 16 -0.91 -5.69 1.26
N TYR A 17 -1.25 -6.36 2.36
CA TYR A 17 -2.63 -6.47 2.82
C TYR A 17 -2.92 -5.33 3.81
N PHE A 18 -3.91 -4.51 3.50
CA PHE A 18 -4.44 -3.44 4.34
C PHE A 18 -5.78 -3.87 4.90
N GLU A 19 -5.83 -4.16 6.20
CA GLU A 19 -7.09 -4.31 6.92
C GLU A 19 -7.47 -2.97 7.53
N ILE A 20 -8.57 -2.40 7.04
CA ILE A 20 -8.98 -1.04 7.37
C ILE A 20 -10.48 -0.99 7.69
N GLY A 21 -10.87 -0.02 8.51
CA GLY A 21 -12.26 0.30 8.79
C GLY A 21 -12.91 0.98 7.59
N GLU A 22 -13.14 0.21 6.52
CA GLU A 22 -13.70 0.69 5.27
C GLU A 22 -15.14 1.20 5.45
N TYR A 23 -15.43 2.31 4.77
CA TYR A 23 -16.74 2.93 4.73
C TYR A 23 -16.92 3.65 3.39
N GLN A 24 -17.92 3.24 2.61
CA GLN A 24 -18.26 3.82 1.30
C GLN A 24 -17.09 3.87 0.30
N GLU A 25 -16.19 2.89 0.33
CA GLU A 25 -15.04 2.79 -0.59
C GLU A 25 -14.05 3.96 -0.48
N VAL A 26 -14.08 4.71 0.63
CA VAL A 26 -13.14 5.82 0.87
C VAL A 26 -11.71 5.29 0.96
N GLY A 27 -11.49 4.17 1.65
CA GLY A 27 -10.17 3.54 1.75
C GLY A 27 -9.67 3.05 0.39
N LEU A 28 -10.53 2.38 -0.38
CA LEU A 28 -10.24 2.00 -1.77
C LEU A 28 -9.89 3.23 -2.64
N GLY A 29 -10.61 4.34 -2.48
CA GLY A 29 -10.35 5.59 -3.19
C GLY A 29 -8.96 6.15 -2.91
N VAL A 30 -8.56 6.17 -1.63
CA VAL A 30 -7.21 6.58 -1.21
C VAL A 30 -6.14 5.68 -1.82
N LEU A 31 -6.30 4.36 -1.70
CA LEU A 31 -5.34 3.38 -2.22
C LEU A 31 -5.22 3.48 -3.75
N SER A 32 -6.34 3.60 -4.46
CA SER A 32 -6.39 3.72 -5.92
C SER A 32 -5.75 5.01 -6.40
N ALA A 33 -6.04 6.14 -5.75
CA ALA A 33 -5.44 7.43 -6.07
C ALA A 33 -3.92 7.43 -5.86
N PHE A 34 -3.45 6.74 -4.81
CA PHE A 34 -2.04 6.65 -4.50
C PHE A 34 -1.24 5.85 -5.54
N VAL A 35 -1.73 4.68 -5.94
CA VAL A 35 -0.99 3.79 -6.88
C VAL A 35 -1.17 4.18 -8.36
N GLY A 36 -2.16 5.03 -8.65
CA GLY A 36 -2.48 5.50 -9.99
C GLY A 36 -3.30 4.51 -10.82
N GLU A 37 -3.81 4.96 -11.96
CA GLU A 37 -4.83 4.27 -12.77
C GLU A 37 -4.40 2.86 -13.25
N LEU A 38 -3.11 2.66 -13.52
CA LEU A 38 -2.60 1.37 -13.98
C LEU A 38 -2.67 0.32 -12.86
N HIS A 39 -2.12 0.65 -11.69
CA HIS A 39 -1.98 -0.27 -10.58
C HIS A 39 -3.26 -0.40 -9.76
N SER A 40 -4.16 0.58 -9.80
CA SER A 40 -5.44 0.51 -9.09
C SER A 40 -6.32 -0.64 -9.59
N LYS A 41 -6.20 -0.99 -10.88
CA LYS A 41 -6.89 -2.13 -11.51
C LYS A 41 -6.42 -3.49 -10.97
N LEU A 42 -5.28 -3.53 -10.27
CA LEU A 42 -4.70 -4.72 -9.67
C LEU A 42 -5.01 -4.84 -8.17
N ILE A 43 -5.69 -3.86 -7.58
CA ILE A 43 -6.12 -3.92 -6.18
C ILE A 43 -7.14 -5.03 -6.03
N LEU A 44 -6.89 -5.96 -5.10
CA LEU A 44 -7.83 -7.04 -4.79
C LEU A 44 -8.64 -6.66 -3.56
N HIS A 45 -9.96 -6.74 -3.68
CA HIS A 45 -10.87 -6.59 -2.55
C HIS A 45 -11.00 -7.96 -1.85
N LEU A 46 -10.69 -7.99 -0.55
CA LEU A 46 -10.80 -9.14 0.35
C LEU A 46 -11.85 -8.85 1.44
N GLU A 47 -12.28 -9.86 2.20
CA GLU A 47 -13.39 -9.75 3.15
C GLU A 47 -13.30 -8.55 4.12
N PHE A 48 -12.09 -8.19 4.57
CA PHE A 48 -11.86 -7.11 5.55
C PHE A 48 -10.88 -6.04 5.07
N GLY A 49 -10.56 -5.98 3.78
CA GLY A 49 -9.54 -5.06 3.32
C GLY A 49 -9.07 -5.26 1.88
N TYR A 50 -7.88 -4.78 1.59
CA TYR A 50 -7.33 -4.70 0.23
C TYR A 50 -5.94 -5.28 0.14
N GLU A 51 -5.67 -6.05 -0.92
CA GLU A 51 -4.30 -6.34 -1.34
C GLU A 51 -3.86 -5.31 -2.38
N VAL A 52 -2.72 -4.65 -2.13
CA VAL A 52 -2.16 -3.61 -2.99
C VAL A 52 -0.67 -3.87 -3.22
N THR A 53 -0.21 -3.72 -4.45
CA THR A 53 1.20 -3.85 -4.81
C THR A 53 1.85 -2.47 -4.89
N MET A 54 2.85 -2.20 -4.04
CA MET A 54 3.56 -0.92 -3.99
C MET A 54 4.97 -1.03 -3.40
N PRO A 55 5.84 -0.01 -3.55
CA PRO A 55 7.11 0.06 -2.83
C PRO A 55 6.90 0.19 -1.32
N ILE A 56 7.75 -0.47 -0.52
CA ILE A 56 7.65 -0.40 0.96
C ILE A 56 7.79 1.02 1.51
N GLN A 57 8.52 1.89 0.81
CA GLN A 57 8.71 3.28 1.20
C GLN A 57 7.45 4.14 1.08
N CYS A 58 6.44 3.66 0.34
CA CYS A 58 5.16 4.34 0.19
C CYS A 58 4.25 4.19 1.42
N ILE A 59 4.46 3.16 2.24
CA ILE A 59 3.57 2.82 3.37
C ILE A 59 3.35 3.99 4.35
N PRO A 60 4.38 4.75 4.79
CA PRO A 60 4.16 5.87 5.69
C PRO A 60 3.22 6.94 5.09
N GLU A 61 3.32 7.20 3.80
CA GLU A 61 2.49 8.19 3.12
C GLU A 61 1.06 7.67 2.92
N THR A 62 0.90 6.40 2.53
CA THR A 62 -0.42 5.75 2.44
C THR A 62 -1.14 5.76 3.80
N VAL A 63 -0.44 5.46 4.90
CA VAL A 63 -0.98 5.53 6.27
C VAL A 63 -1.42 6.95 6.62
N ARG A 64 -0.62 7.96 6.26
CA ARG A 64 -0.95 9.37 6.48
C ARG A 64 -2.24 9.75 5.76
N LEU A 65 -2.39 9.37 4.49
CA LEU A 65 -3.57 9.65 3.67
C LEU A 65 -4.84 8.96 4.21
N LEU A 66 -4.76 7.66 4.53
CA LEU A 66 -5.88 6.93 5.14
C LEU A 66 -6.32 7.58 6.46
N SER A 67 -5.36 8.00 7.28
CA SER A 67 -5.65 8.65 8.56
C SER A 67 -6.32 10.03 8.39
N GLN A 68 -5.98 10.78 7.33
CA GLN A 68 -6.62 12.06 7.03
C GLN A 68 -8.09 11.92 6.66
N GLU A 69 -8.44 10.81 6.01
CA GLU A 69 -9.83 10.44 5.69
C GLU A 69 -10.55 9.77 6.87
N ASN A 70 -9.97 9.79 8.07
CA ASN A 70 -10.50 9.15 9.28
C ASN A 70 -10.74 7.64 9.13
N ILE A 71 -9.94 6.97 8.30
CA ILE A 71 -10.00 5.52 8.13
C ILE A 71 -9.17 4.84 9.22
N ALA A 72 -9.80 3.96 10.00
CA ALA A 72 -9.10 3.13 10.98
C ALA A 72 -8.22 2.11 10.27
N ILE A 73 -6.99 1.91 10.75
CA ILE A 73 -6.05 0.92 10.22
C ILE A 73 -5.86 -0.14 11.30
N TYR A 74 -6.36 -1.36 11.06
CA TYR A 74 -6.23 -2.47 12.00
C TYR A 74 -4.90 -3.20 11.84
N GLN A 75 -4.50 -3.45 10.59
CA GLN A 75 -3.20 -4.04 10.28
C GLN A 75 -2.74 -3.72 8.86
N ILE A 76 -1.43 -3.71 8.69
CA ILE A 76 -0.76 -3.69 7.39
C ILE A 76 0.25 -4.84 7.38
N VAL A 77 0.03 -5.82 6.52
CA VAL A 77 0.90 -7.01 6.41
C VAL A 77 1.68 -6.94 5.11
N ARG A 78 3.01 -6.94 5.20
CA ARG A 78 3.89 -7.07 4.03
C ARG A 78 3.95 -8.53 3.59
N GLY A 79 3.52 -8.78 2.36
CA GLY A 79 3.63 -10.06 1.68
C GLY A 79 4.95 -10.25 0.92
N GLU A 80 4.87 -11.08 -0.13
CA GLU A 80 5.99 -11.40 -1.00
C GLU A 80 6.43 -10.21 -1.86
N LYS A 81 7.72 -10.21 -2.23
CA LYS A 81 8.26 -9.31 -3.25
C LYS A 81 7.75 -9.78 -4.62
N THR A 82 7.26 -8.86 -5.45
CA THR A 82 6.82 -9.18 -6.81
C THR A 82 7.98 -9.12 -7.80
N LYS A 83 7.76 -9.57 -9.03
CA LYS A 83 8.74 -9.43 -10.13
C LYS A 83 8.72 -8.03 -10.76
N GLU A 84 7.76 -7.21 -10.39
CA GLU A 84 7.54 -5.89 -10.95
C GLU A 84 8.52 -4.88 -10.34
N LYS A 85 8.76 -3.81 -11.09
CA LYS A 85 9.41 -2.62 -10.60
C LYS A 85 8.46 -1.45 -10.73
N TRP A 86 8.61 -0.46 -9.86
CA TRP A 86 7.78 0.75 -9.89
C TRP A 86 7.93 1.59 -11.18
N ARG A 87 9.08 1.49 -11.85
CA ARG A 87 9.42 2.22 -13.09
C ARG A 87 9.52 1.29 -14.29
#